data_AF-A0AAV8VAA4-F1
#
_entry.id   AF-A0AAV8VAA4-F1
#
_cell.length_a   1.000
_cell.length_b   1.000
_cell.length_c   1.000
_cell.angle_alpha   90.00
_cell.angle_beta   90.00
_cell.angle_gamma   90.00
#
_symmetry.space_group_name_H-M   'P 1'
#
loop_
_entity.id
_entity.type
_entity.pdbx_description
1 polymer ?
#
loop_
_entity_poly.entity_id
_entity_poly.type
_entity_poly.pdbx_seq_one_letter_code
_entity_poly.pdbx_strand_id
1 'polypeptide(L)'
;MLKFHEENEKFTISDIREEVNTIMFGGHDTTATGIAFTLYALARHSEIQDKVIEEQLNIFGTLNEVTPSLADLMNMKYLESVIYEALRLFPPIPIIGRRTTAEMSLDFF
;
A
#
# COMPACT_ATOMS: atom_id res chain seq x y z
N MET A 1 5.13 -6.14 -20.10
CA MET A 1 4.01 -6.93 -20.65
C MET A 1 3.91 -6.81 -22.16
N LEU A 2 3.69 -5.61 -22.74
CA LEU A 2 3.62 -5.46 -24.20
C LEU A 2 4.89 -5.91 -24.93
N LYS A 3 6.07 -5.42 -24.51
CA LYS A 3 7.36 -5.90 -25.06
C LYS A 3 7.57 -7.41 -24.90
N PHE A 4 7.09 -7.98 -23.80
CA PHE A 4 7.21 -9.41 -23.53
C PHE A 4 6.29 -10.25 -24.43
N HIS A 5 5.09 -9.75 -24.75
CA HIS A 5 4.20 -10.35 -25.75
C HIS A 5 4.81 -10.31 -27.16
N GLU A 6 5.44 -9.19 -27.53
CA GLU A 6 6.13 -9.04 -28.82
C GLU A 6 7.29 -10.04 -28.98
N GLU A 7 7.99 -10.36 -27.90
CA GLU A 7 9.11 -11.32 -27.89
C GLU A 7 8.65 -12.78 -27.64
N ASN A 8 7.42 -12.99 -27.20
CA ASN A 8 6.89 -14.31 -26.83
C ASN A 8 5.40 -14.45 -27.19
N GLU A 9 5.13 -15.02 -28.36
CA GLU A 9 3.77 -15.24 -28.89
C GLU A 9 2.86 -16.09 -27.98
N LYS A 10 3.44 -16.87 -27.04
CA LYS A 10 2.64 -17.67 -26.08
C LYS A 10 2.04 -16.84 -24.96
N PHE A 11 2.56 -15.64 -24.70
CA PHE A 11 1.98 -14.72 -23.71
C PHE A 11 1.00 -13.81 -24.44
N THR A 12 -0.29 -14.11 -24.37
CA THR A 12 -1.30 -13.51 -25.23
C THR A 12 -1.77 -12.14 -24.73
N ILE A 13 -2.47 -11.39 -25.57
CA ILE A 13 -3.20 -10.17 -25.16
C ILE A 13 -4.23 -10.48 -24.05
N SER A 14 -4.82 -11.68 -24.04
CA SER A 14 -5.71 -12.10 -22.96
C SER A 14 -4.97 -12.19 -21.64
N ASP A 15 -3.76 -12.76 -21.63
CA ASP A 15 -2.93 -12.86 -20.43
C ASP A 15 -2.55 -11.47 -19.92
N ILE A 16 -2.21 -10.52 -20.81
CA ILE A 16 -1.99 -9.12 -20.42
C ILE A 16 -3.21 -8.53 -19.72
N ARG A 17 -4.41 -8.79 -20.24
CA ARG A 17 -5.65 -8.28 -19.64
C ARG A 17 -5.87 -8.88 -18.26
N GLU A 18 -5.65 -10.17 -18.08
CA GLU A 18 -5.80 -10.84 -16.78
C GLU A 18 -4.78 -10.32 -15.74
N GLU A 19 -3.55 -10.05 -16.16
CA GLU A 19 -2.55 -9.43 -15.28
C GLU A 19 -2.94 -7.99 -14.90
N VAL A 20 -3.47 -7.21 -15.86
CA VAL A 20 -4.00 -5.86 -15.56
C VAL A 20 -5.17 -5.94 -14.58
N ASN A 21 -6.10 -6.87 -14.77
CA ASN A 21 -7.22 -7.09 -13.84
C ASN A 21 -6.71 -7.43 -12.42
N THR A 22 -5.70 -8.30 -12.35
CA THR A 22 -5.07 -8.71 -11.09
C THR A 22 -4.43 -7.52 -10.36
N ILE A 23 -3.66 -6.70 -11.07
CA ILE A 23 -3.02 -5.50 -10.50
C ILE A 23 -4.08 -4.48 -10.05
N MET A 24 -5.11 -4.25 -10.87
CA MET A 24 -6.17 -3.29 -10.54
C MET A 24 -6.95 -3.74 -9.30
N PHE A 25 -7.36 -5.01 -9.25
CA PHE A 25 -8.08 -5.55 -8.09
C PHE A 25 -7.20 -5.56 -6.84
N GLY A 26 -5.98 -6.07 -6.95
CA GLY A 26 -5.05 -6.19 -5.83
C GLY A 26 -4.59 -4.84 -5.29
N GLY A 27 -4.41 -3.84 -6.15
CA GLY A 27 -3.92 -2.51 -5.78
C GLY A 27 -5.01 -1.53 -5.34
N HIS A 28 -6.20 -1.58 -5.95
CA HIS A 28 -7.25 -0.59 -5.70
C HIS A 28 -7.87 -0.72 -4.31
N ASP A 29 -8.55 -1.82 -4.03
CA ASP A 29 -9.36 -1.95 -2.82
C ASP A 29 -8.49 -1.98 -1.56
N THR A 30 -7.30 -2.60 -1.64
CA THR A 30 -6.35 -2.67 -0.53
C THR A 30 -5.79 -1.28 -0.19
N THR A 31 -5.38 -0.51 -1.19
CA THR A 31 -4.81 0.83 -1.00
C THR A 31 -5.87 1.82 -0.57
N ALA A 32 -7.05 1.80 -1.19
CA ALA A 32 -8.18 2.66 -0.82
C ALA A 32 -8.59 2.43 0.65
N THR A 33 -8.66 1.16 1.07
CA THR A 33 -8.96 0.80 2.47
C THR A 33 -7.86 1.28 3.42
N GLY A 34 -6.58 1.07 3.08
CA GLY A 34 -5.46 1.55 3.87
C GLY A 34 -5.45 3.08 4.05
N ILE A 35 -5.71 3.83 2.97
CA ILE A 35 -5.84 5.29 3.01
C ILE A 35 -7.01 5.70 3.89
N ALA A 36 -8.18 5.09 3.69
CA ALA A 36 -9.39 5.43 4.45
C ALA A 36 -9.18 5.25 5.96
N PHE A 37 -8.58 4.15 6.40
CA PHE A 37 -8.31 3.91 7.81
C PHE A 37 -7.18 4.78 8.36
N THR A 38 -6.16 5.10 7.55
CA THR A 38 -5.12 6.07 7.95
C THR A 38 -5.74 7.44 8.22
N LEU A 39 -6.58 7.94 7.30
CA LEU A 39 -7.29 9.21 7.46
C LEU A 39 -8.26 9.18 8.65
N TYR A 40 -8.97 8.07 8.84
CA TYR A 40 -9.83 7.88 10.02
C TYR A 40 -9.04 7.94 11.33
N ALA A 41 -7.89 7.28 11.40
CA ALA A 41 -7.03 7.30 12.58
C ALA A 41 -6.51 8.71 12.87
N LEU A 42 -6.05 9.44 11.85
CA LEU A 42 -5.60 10.83 11.96
C LEU A 42 -6.72 11.76 12.45
N ALA A 43 -7.92 11.65 11.87
CA ALA A 43 -9.08 12.47 12.25
C ALA A 43 -9.50 12.26 13.72
N ARG A 44 -9.16 11.11 14.32
CA ARG A 44 -9.46 10.78 15.71
C ARG A 44 -8.35 11.14 16.70
N HIS A 45 -7.16 11.51 16.22
CA HIS A 45 -5.98 11.80 17.03
C HIS A 45 -5.30 13.07 16.51
N SER A 46 -5.88 14.22 16.86
CA SER A 46 -5.43 15.54 16.38
C SER A 46 -3.95 15.79 16.68
N GLU A 47 -3.45 15.33 17.81
CA GLU A 47 -2.05 15.46 18.22
C GLU A 47 -1.08 14.67 17.32
N ILE A 48 -1.55 13.59 16.70
CA ILE A 48 -0.77 12.81 15.73
C ILE A 48 -0.84 13.47 14.36
N GLN A 49 -2.02 13.99 13.99
CA GLN A 49 -2.21 14.78 12.78
C GLN A 49 -1.31 16.02 12.77
N ASP A 50 -1.21 16.75 13.89
CA ASP A 50 -0.35 17.93 14.01
C ASP A 50 1.12 17.59 13.76
N LYS A 51 1.59 16.45 14.27
CA LYS A 51 2.97 15.96 14.04
C LYS A 51 3.23 15.58 12.58
N VAL A 52 2.24 14.99 11.89
CA VAL A 52 2.34 14.72 10.45
C VAL A 52 2.44 16.04 9.67
N ILE A 53 1.63 17.04 10.03
CA ILE A 53 1.66 18.36 9.42
C ILE A 53 3.01 19.05 9.67
N GLU A 54 3.55 18.97 10.89
CA GLU A 54 4.87 19.48 11.25
C GLU A 54 5.97 18.81 10.41
N GLU A 55 5.91 17.49 10.22
CA GLU A 55 6.82 16.79 9.31
C GLU A 55 6.73 17.33 7.88
N GLN A 56 5.52 17.52 7.33
CA GLN A 56 5.38 18.06 5.97
C GLN A 56 5.93 19.49 5.87
N LEU A 57 5.69 20.33 6.87
CA LEU A 57 6.24 21.68 6.95
C LEU A 57 7.77 21.68 7.04
N ASN A 58 8.37 20.73 7.76
CA ASN A 58 9.82 20.61 7.84
C ASN A 58 10.46 20.15 6.52
N ILE A 59 9.76 19.32 5.74
CA ILE A 59 10.23 18.84 4.43
C ILE A 59 10.08 19.94 3.36
N PHE A 60 8.93 20.61 3.32
CA PHE A 60 8.58 21.50 2.20
C PHE A 60 8.63 22.99 2.52
N GLY A 61 8.71 23.39 3.79
CA GLY A 61 8.68 24.77 4.25
C GLY A 61 7.31 25.47 4.13
N THR A 62 6.35 24.86 3.45
CA THR A 62 4.99 25.37 3.23
C THR A 62 4.02 24.21 2.99
N LEU A 63 2.73 24.43 3.24
CA LEU A 63 1.66 23.50 2.84
C LEU A 63 0.99 23.91 1.52
N ASN A 64 1.29 25.10 1.00
CA ASN A 64 0.70 25.62 -0.23
C ASN A 64 1.59 25.33 -1.44
N GLU A 65 0.98 24.90 -2.53
CA GLU A 65 1.61 24.75 -3.86
C GLU A 65 2.83 23.81 -3.90
N VAL A 66 2.80 22.74 -3.10
CA VAL A 66 3.85 21.71 -3.09
C VAL A 66 3.51 20.59 -4.08
N THR A 67 4.46 20.21 -4.92
CA THR A 67 4.41 18.95 -5.69
C THR A 67 5.50 18.02 -5.17
N PRO A 68 5.16 17.00 -4.35
CA PRO A 68 6.15 16.07 -3.83
C PRO A 68 6.85 15.28 -4.93
N SER A 69 8.17 15.15 -4.83
CA SER A 69 8.95 14.22 -5.64
C SER A 69 9.03 12.85 -4.99
N LEU A 70 9.46 11.83 -5.75
CA LEU A 70 9.73 10.51 -5.19
C LEU A 70 10.84 10.53 -4.14
N ALA A 71 11.79 11.45 -4.24
CA ALA A 71 12.86 11.58 -3.25
C ALA A 71 12.34 12.11 -1.91
N ASP A 72 11.33 12.99 -1.93
CA ASP A 72 10.73 13.56 -0.73
C ASP A 72 10.02 12.50 0.12
N LEU A 73 9.46 11.47 -0.51
CA LEU A 73 8.81 10.35 0.18
C LEU A 73 9.77 9.66 1.18
N MET A 74 11.07 9.65 0.89
CA MET A 74 12.05 9.06 1.80
C MET A 74 12.16 9.81 3.12
N ASN A 75 11.77 11.08 3.17
CA ASN A 75 11.84 11.92 4.37
C ASN A 75 10.54 11.88 5.21
N MET A 76 9.45 11.31 4.70
CA MET A 76 8.14 11.26 5.37
C MET A 76 8.03 10.10 6.39
N LYS A 77 9.00 9.99 7.31
CA LYS A 77 9.16 8.84 8.21
C LYS A 77 8.06 8.70 9.24
N TYR A 78 7.57 9.82 9.76
CA TYR A 78 6.49 9.85 10.73
C TYR A 78 5.16 9.51 10.06
N LEU A 79 4.85 10.09 8.89
CA LEU A 79 3.69 9.70 8.10
C LEU A 79 3.72 8.21 7.72
N GLU A 80 4.87 7.69 7.28
CA GLU A 80 5.07 6.25 7.01
C GLU A 80 4.75 5.40 8.25
N SER A 81 5.22 5.82 9.44
CA SER A 81 4.92 5.13 10.70
C SER A 81 3.43 5.15 11.05
N VAL A 82 2.74 6.27 10.79
CA VAL A 82 1.28 6.38 10.98
C VAL A 82 0.52 5.45 10.03
N ILE A 83 0.94 5.37 8.77
CA ILE A 83 0.36 4.43 7.79
C ILE A 83 0.55 2.99 8.27
N TYR A 84 1.75 2.62 8.72
CA TYR A 84 1.99 1.27 9.23
C TYR A 84 1.17 0.95 10.49
N GLU A 85 0.99 1.92 11.38
CA GLU A 85 0.16 1.73 12.57
C GLU A 85 -1.33 1.56 12.21
N ALA A 86 -1.82 2.32 11.22
CA ALA A 86 -3.15 2.14 10.69
C ALA A 86 -3.31 0.75 10.05
N LEU A 87 -2.32 0.26 9.29
CA LEU A 87 -2.33 -1.09 8.72
C LEU A 87 -2.23 -2.20 9.78
N ARG A 88 -1.54 -1.95 10.90
CA ARG A 88 -1.47 -2.88 12.04
C ARG A 88 -2.84 -3.03 12.72
N LEU A 89 -3.58 -1.93 12.87
CA LEU A 89 -4.90 -1.90 13.51
C LEU A 89 -6.03 -2.32 12.56
N PHE A 90 -5.94 -1.92 11.29
CA PHE A 90 -6.97 -2.08 10.27
C PHE A 90 -6.38 -2.65 8.97
N PRO A 91 -5.88 -3.90 8.99
CA PRO A 91 -5.28 -4.49 7.80
C PRO A 91 -6.33 -4.70 6.70
N PRO A 92 -6.13 -4.21 5.46
CA PRO A 92 -7.07 -4.42 4.36
C PRO A 92 -7.32 -5.89 4.02
N ILE A 93 -6.33 -6.75 4.28
CA ILE A 93 -6.41 -8.21 4.12
C ILE A 93 -6.16 -8.87 5.48
N PRO A 94 -7.20 -9.15 6.29
CA PRO A 94 -7.03 -9.63 7.66
C PRO A 94 -6.72 -11.13 7.76
N ILE A 95 -6.90 -11.91 6.69
CA ILE A 95 -6.77 -13.37 6.70
C ILE A 95 -5.93 -13.81 5.50
N ILE A 96 -4.95 -14.69 5.77
CA ILE A 96 -4.12 -15.34 4.75
C ILE A 96 -4.36 -16.85 4.85
N GLY A 97 -5.12 -17.40 3.90
CA GLY A 97 -5.45 -18.82 3.85
C GLY A 97 -4.46 -19.66 3.04
N ARG A 98 -4.25 -20.92 3.44
CA ARG A 98 -3.53 -21.93 2.67
C ARG A 98 -4.27 -23.27 2.75
N ARG A 99 -4.14 -24.09 1.71
CA ARG A 99 -4.59 -25.48 1.69
C ARG A 99 -3.37 -26.37 1.56
N THR A 100 -3.23 -27.36 2.44
CA THR A 100 -2.14 -28.34 2.38
C THR A 100 -2.39 -29.34 1.25
N THR A 101 -1.33 -29.74 0.56
CA THR A 101 -1.37 -30.74 -0.52
C THR A 101 -0.74 -32.08 -0.10
N ALA A 102 -0.09 -32.11 1.06
CA ALA A 102 0.51 -33.27 1.69
C ALA A 102 0.50 -33.10 3.21
N GLU A 103 0.86 -34.15 3.94
CA GLU A 103 1.04 -34.12 5.38
C GLU A 103 2.12 -33.09 5.76
N MET A 104 1.80 -32.24 6.74
CA MET A 104 2.66 -31.16 7.22
C MET A 104 2.63 -31.20 8.75
N SER A 105 3.80 -31.38 9.36
CA SER A 105 4.00 -31.18 10.80
C SER A 105 4.18 -29.69 11.08
N LEU A 106 3.58 -29.22 12.17
CA LEU A 106 3.89 -27.90 12.71
C LEU A 106 4.82 -28.11 13.91
N ASP A 107 5.69 -27.16 14.22
CA ASP A 107 6.65 -27.30 15.33
C ASP A 107 5.98 -27.62 16.69
N PHE A 108 4.67 -27.40 16.78
CA PHE A 108 3.84 -27.64 17.96
C PHE A 108 2.70 -28.67 17.74
N PHE A 109 2.63 -29.34 16.57
CA PHE A 109 1.64 -30.39 16.23
C PHE A 109 2.22 -31.53 15.40
#